data_AF-A0A164X2F9-F1
#
_entry.id   AF-A0A164X2F9-F1
#
_cell.length_a   1.000
_cell.length_b   1.000
_cell.length_c   1.000
_cell.angle_alpha   90.00
_cell.angle_beta   90.00
_cell.angle_gamma   90.00
#
_symmetry.space_group_name_H-M   'P 1'
#
loop_
_entity.id
_entity.type
_entity.pdbx_description
1 polymer ?
#
loop_
_entity_poly.entity_id
_entity_poly.type
_entity_poly.pdbx_seq_one_letter_code
_entity_poly.pdbx_strand_id
1 'polypeptide(L)'
;MAVIFFNCVTLGMYQPCIDQVCNTNRCRILQMLDDFIFAFFALEMSIKMIAMGVYGKGTYLAETWNRLDCFIVIAGAVEYCLDMENMNLSAIRTIRVLRPLRAINRIPSMRILVMLLLDTLPMLGNVLLLCFFVFFIFGIVGVQLWAGILRQRCYLDLPKGIVPPATL
;
A
#
# COMPACT_ATOMS: atom_id res chain seq x y z
N MET A 1 -6.16 -20.34 -14.32
CA MET A 1 -6.96 -20.64 -13.12
C MET A 1 -6.16 -21.35 -12.02
N ALA A 2 -5.49 -22.47 -12.28
CA ALA A 2 -4.69 -23.17 -11.25
C ALA A 2 -3.60 -22.28 -10.59
N VAL A 3 -2.90 -21.44 -11.37
CA VAL A 3 -1.92 -20.48 -10.85
C VAL A 3 -2.53 -19.45 -9.90
N ILE A 4 -3.78 -19.05 -10.16
CA ILE A 4 -4.51 -18.10 -9.30
C ILE A 4 -4.87 -18.76 -7.98
N PHE A 5 -5.36 -19.99 -8.01
CA PHE A 5 -5.65 -20.76 -6.79
C PHE A 5 -4.39 -20.94 -5.95
N PHE A 6 -3.26 -21.29 -6.58
CA PHE A 6 -1.99 -21.43 -5.90
C PHE A 6 -1.51 -20.11 -5.28
N ASN A 7 -1.67 -18.98 -5.98
CA ASN A 7 -1.38 -17.64 -5.46
C ASN A 7 -2.27 -17.27 -4.25
N CYS A 8 -3.56 -17.61 -4.29
CA CYS A 8 -4.47 -17.41 -3.15
C CYS A 8 -4.03 -18.22 -1.92
N VAL A 9 -3.57 -19.46 -2.10
CA VAL A 9 -3.03 -20.29 -1.01
C VAL A 9 -1.73 -19.71 -0.47
N THR A 10 -0.82 -19.24 -1.33
CA THR A 10 0.45 -18.60 -0.92
C THR A 10 0.21 -17.32 -0.12
N LEU A 11 -0.75 -16.49 -0.55
CA LEU A 11 -1.17 -15.28 0.17
C LEU A 11 -1.86 -15.61 1.51
N GLY A 12 -2.70 -16.64 1.55
CA GLY A 12 -3.36 -17.07 2.80
C GLY A 12 -2.38 -17.62 3.84
N MET A 13 -1.21 -18.09 3.42
CA MET A 13 -0.13 -18.57 4.28
C MET A 13 0.84 -17.46 4.72
N TYR A 14 0.70 -16.24 4.20
CA TYR A 14 1.61 -15.13 4.50
C TYR A 14 1.33 -14.54 5.90
N GLN A 15 2.36 -14.48 6.76
CA GLN A 15 2.23 -13.99 8.13
C GLN A 15 3.00 -12.66 8.30
N PRO A 16 2.31 -11.50 8.25
CA PRO A 16 2.97 -10.19 8.16
C PRO A 16 3.83 -9.83 9.38
N CYS A 17 3.60 -10.44 10.54
CA CYS A 17 4.32 -10.13 11.79
C CYS A 17 5.67 -10.86 11.95
N ILE A 18 5.92 -11.93 11.18
CA ILE A 18 7.14 -12.76 11.32
C ILE A 18 8.09 -12.53 10.12
N ASP A 19 7.54 -12.20 8.95
CA ASP A 19 8.26 -12.17 7.68
C ASP A 19 8.83 -10.79 7.29
N GLN A 20 8.92 -9.83 8.23
CA GLN A 20 9.56 -8.51 7.96
C GLN A 20 11.04 -8.63 7.57
N VAL A 21 11.73 -9.66 8.08
CA VAL A 21 13.09 -10.02 7.70
C VAL A 21 13.07 -11.51 7.32
N CYS A 22 13.18 -11.82 6.03
CA CYS A 22 13.17 -13.20 5.54
C CYS A 22 14.42 -13.98 5.99
N ASN A 23 14.39 -14.47 7.22
CA ASN A 23 15.46 -15.29 7.80
C ASN A 23 15.10 -16.80 7.76
N THR A 24 13.82 -17.14 7.71
CA THR A 24 13.34 -18.53 7.70
C THR A 24 13.22 -19.10 6.28
N ASN A 25 13.53 -20.40 6.11
CA ASN A 25 13.41 -21.12 4.83
C ASN A 25 12.01 -21.02 4.20
N ARG A 26 10.95 -20.94 5.03
CA ARG A 26 9.57 -20.74 4.58
C ARG A 26 9.38 -19.41 3.85
N CYS A 27 9.92 -18.31 4.40
CA CYS A 27 9.85 -16.98 3.80
C CYS A 27 10.55 -16.96 2.43
N ARG A 28 11.72 -17.61 2.31
CA ARG A 28 12.44 -17.74 1.03
C ARG A 28 11.66 -18.52 -0.04
N ILE A 29 11.04 -19.63 0.34
CA ILE A 29 10.22 -20.42 -0.59
C ILE A 29 8.98 -19.63 -1.03
N LEU A 30 8.29 -18.97 -0.09
CA LEU A 30 7.14 -18.12 -0.38
C LEU A 30 7.51 -16.97 -1.31
N GLN A 31 8.65 -16.31 -1.06
CA GLN A 31 9.14 -15.22 -1.90
C GLN A 31 9.50 -15.69 -3.31
N MET A 32 10.20 -16.82 -3.45
CA MET A 32 10.51 -17.38 -4.78
C MET A 32 9.24 -17.76 -5.56
N LEU A 33 8.21 -18.28 -4.88
CA LEU A 33 6.93 -18.59 -5.50
C LEU A 33 6.20 -17.31 -5.94
N ASP A 34 6.18 -16.27 -5.09
CA ASP A 34 5.60 -14.96 -5.43
C ASP A 34 6.30 -14.33 -6.64
N ASP A 35 7.64 -14.34 -6.68
CA ASP A 35 8.43 -13.80 -7.77
C ASP A 35 8.26 -14.60 -9.08
N PHE A 36 8.17 -15.93 -9.01
CA PHE A 36 7.88 -16.79 -10.17
C PHE A 36 6.49 -16.50 -10.75
N ILE A 37 5.48 -16.41 -9.86
CA ILE A 37 4.11 -16.07 -10.24
C ILE A 37 4.07 -14.65 -10.85
N PHE A 38 4.82 -13.71 -10.27
CA PHE A 38 4.95 -12.35 -10.78
C PHE A 38 5.48 -12.34 -12.22
N ALA A 39 6.58 -13.06 -12.48
CA ALA A 39 7.22 -13.14 -13.79
C ALA A 39 6.28 -13.76 -14.84
N PHE A 40 5.63 -14.88 -14.51
CA PHE A 40 4.65 -15.53 -15.40
C PHE A 40 3.52 -14.58 -15.78
N PHE A 41 2.98 -13.84 -14.82
CA PHE A 41 1.89 -12.90 -15.09
C PHE A 41 2.36 -11.61 -15.77
N ALA A 42 3.56 -11.12 -15.49
CA ALA A 42 4.14 -10.01 -16.25
C ALA A 42 4.34 -10.37 -17.72
N LEU A 43 4.73 -11.62 -17.99
CA LEU A 43 4.83 -12.17 -19.34
C LEU A 43 3.45 -12.28 -20.00
N GLU A 44 2.43 -12.82 -19.31
CA GLU A 44 1.05 -12.86 -19.83
C GLU A 44 0.53 -11.46 -20.20
N MET A 45 0.77 -10.46 -19.35
CA MET A 45 0.30 -9.08 -19.56
C MET A 45 1.07 -8.35 -20.65
N SER A 46 2.40 -8.55 -20.75
CA SER A 46 3.20 -7.98 -21.85
C SER A 46 2.79 -8.56 -23.20
N ILE A 47 2.49 -9.87 -23.30
CA ILE A 47 1.93 -10.48 -24.51
C ILE A 47 0.58 -9.83 -24.88
N LYS A 48 -0.32 -9.64 -23.91
CA LYS A 48 -1.61 -8.97 -24.17
C LYS A 48 -1.44 -7.52 -24.62
N MET A 49 -0.47 -6.81 -24.04
CA MET A 49 -0.17 -5.42 -24.39
C MET A 49 0.37 -5.30 -25.83
N ILE A 50 1.21 -6.25 -26.26
CA ILE A 50 1.72 -6.32 -27.64
C ILE A 50 0.59 -6.70 -28.61
N ALA A 51 -0.26 -7.66 -28.25
CA ALA A 51 -1.34 -8.16 -29.11
C ALA A 51 -2.48 -7.14 -29.31
N MET A 52 -2.84 -6.37 -28.29
CA MET A 52 -3.94 -5.38 -28.35
C MET A 52 -3.47 -3.96 -28.70
N GLY A 53 -2.16 -3.72 -28.74
CA GLY A 53 -1.56 -2.42 -29.00
C GLY A 53 -1.58 -1.46 -27.80
N VAL A 54 -0.58 -0.57 -27.75
CA VAL A 54 -0.37 0.40 -26.66
C VAL A 54 -1.20 1.68 -26.85
N TYR A 55 -1.50 2.09 -28.09
CA TYR A 55 -2.24 3.33 -28.41
C TYR A 55 -3.23 3.12 -29.58
N GLY A 56 -4.54 3.29 -29.34
CA GLY A 56 -5.61 3.14 -30.35
C GLY A 56 -7.04 3.02 -29.79
N LYS A 57 -8.06 3.16 -30.65
CA LYS A 57 -9.49 3.01 -30.27
C LYS A 57 -9.80 1.52 -30.00
N GLY A 58 -9.64 1.09 -28.76
CA GLY A 58 -9.79 -0.31 -28.31
C GLY A 58 -8.60 -0.86 -27.51
N THR A 59 -7.61 -0.02 -27.20
CA THR A 59 -6.35 -0.47 -26.60
C THR A 59 -6.41 -0.79 -25.10
N TYR A 60 -5.46 -1.62 -24.69
CA TYR A 60 -5.24 -2.14 -23.34
C TYR A 60 -5.30 -1.08 -22.22
N LEU A 61 -4.88 0.16 -22.48
CA LEU A 61 -4.83 1.26 -21.51
C LEU A 61 -6.18 1.98 -21.26
N ALA A 62 -7.23 1.70 -22.04
CA ALA A 62 -8.54 2.30 -21.81
C ALA A 62 -9.22 1.76 -20.54
N GLU A 63 -8.83 0.56 -20.09
CA GLU A 63 -9.35 -0.06 -18.88
C GLU A 63 -8.51 0.32 -17.66
N THR A 64 -9.12 1.03 -16.69
CA THR A 64 -8.45 1.52 -15.47
C THR A 64 -7.68 0.44 -14.72
N TRP A 65 -8.21 -0.79 -14.71
CA TRP A 65 -7.59 -1.93 -14.04
C TRP A 65 -6.33 -2.44 -14.71
N ASN A 66 -6.27 -2.40 -16.05
CA ASN A 66 -5.07 -2.76 -16.80
C ASN A 66 -3.97 -1.71 -16.64
N ARG A 67 -4.35 -0.43 -16.48
CA ARG A 67 -3.42 0.65 -16.15
C ARG A 67 -2.80 0.48 -14.76
N LEU A 68 -3.59 0.04 -13.78
CA LEU A 68 -3.09 -0.28 -12.44
C LEU A 68 -2.13 -1.49 -12.46
N ASP A 69 -2.46 -2.57 -13.17
CA ASP A 69 -1.55 -3.74 -13.27
C ASP A 69 -0.24 -3.36 -13.98
N CYS A 70 -0.28 -2.54 -15.03
CA CYS A 70 0.92 -2.03 -15.70
C CYS A 70 1.82 -1.21 -14.76
N PHE A 71 1.22 -0.32 -13.95
CA PHE A 71 1.97 0.45 -12.95
C PHE A 71 2.66 -0.46 -11.92
N ILE A 72 1.96 -1.50 -11.43
CA ILE A 72 2.51 -2.46 -10.46
C ILE A 72 3.69 -3.25 -11.06
N VAL A 73 3.57 -3.72 -12.31
CA VAL A 73 4.66 -4.46 -12.99
C VAL A 73 5.88 -3.56 -13.19
N ILE A 74 5.71 -2.31 -13.60
CA ILE A 74 6.81 -1.34 -13.75
C ILE A 74 7.46 -1.05 -12.39
N ALA A 75 6.66 -0.80 -11.35
CA ALA A 75 7.17 -0.54 -10.02
C ALA A 75 7.97 -1.72 -9.45
N GLY A 76 7.51 -2.96 -9.67
CA GLY A 76 8.24 -4.18 -9.29
C GLY A 76 9.52 -4.39 -10.12
N ALA A 77 9.52 -4.05 -11.41
CA ALA A 77 10.73 -4.11 -12.23
C ALA A 77 11.78 -3.09 -11.78
N VAL A 78 11.35 -1.87 -11.41
CA VAL A 78 12.24 -0.84 -10.85
C VAL A 78 12.84 -1.30 -9.52
N GLU A 79 12.04 -1.91 -8.65
CA GLU A 79 12.55 -2.52 -7.41
C GLU A 79 13.65 -3.54 -7.69
N TYR A 80 13.43 -4.45 -8.64
CA TYR A 80 14.40 -5.49 -8.99
C TYR A 80 15.70 -4.90 -9.57
N CYS A 81 15.61 -3.89 -10.44
CA CYS A 81 16.79 -3.21 -10.98
C CYS A 81 17.61 -2.49 -9.90
N LEU A 82 16.95 -1.88 -8.90
CA LEU A 82 17.65 -1.15 -7.84
C LEU A 82 18.29 -2.07 -6.79
N ASP A 83 17.71 -3.25 -6.56
CA ASP A 83 18.29 -4.29 -5.70
C ASP A 83 19.63 -4.78 -6.26
N MET A 84 19.75 -4.88 -7.60
CA MET A 84 21.00 -5.23 -8.29
C MET A 84 22.11 -4.19 -8.09
N GLU A 85 21.75 -2.92 -7.95
CA GLU A 85 22.70 -1.81 -7.77
C GLU A 85 23.04 -1.55 -6.28
N ASN A 86 22.50 -2.37 -5.35
CA ASN A 86 22.62 -2.22 -3.89
C ASN A 86 22.11 -0.88 -3.33
N MET A 87 21.26 -0.17 -4.11
CA MET A 87 20.71 1.13 -3.76
C MET A 87 19.46 0.94 -2.87
N ASN A 88 19.70 0.73 -1.56
CA ASN A 88 18.64 0.46 -0.59
C ASN A 88 17.84 1.71 -0.21
N LEU A 89 16.87 2.10 -1.03
CA LEU A 89 15.89 3.13 -0.69
C LEU A 89 14.71 2.54 0.09
N SER A 90 14.56 2.94 1.35
CA SER A 90 13.47 2.46 2.23
C SER A 90 12.07 2.67 1.63
N ALA A 91 11.88 3.73 0.83
CA ALA A 91 10.62 4.00 0.14
C ALA A 91 10.23 2.89 -0.87
N ILE A 92 11.18 2.31 -1.60
CA ILE A 92 10.91 1.25 -2.58
C ILE A 92 10.38 -0.03 -1.92
N ARG A 93 10.71 -0.28 -0.64
CA ARG A 93 10.13 -1.43 0.08
C ARG A 93 8.61 -1.33 0.24
N THR A 94 8.04 -0.12 0.20
CA THR A 94 6.58 0.06 0.27
C THR A 94 5.87 -0.43 -1.00
N ILE A 95 6.58 -0.52 -2.14
CA ILE A 95 6.04 -1.04 -3.40
C ILE A 95 5.60 -2.51 -3.25
N ARG A 96 6.23 -3.28 -2.36
CA ARG A 96 5.82 -4.66 -2.05
C ARG A 96 4.38 -4.75 -1.54
N VAL A 97 3.87 -3.71 -0.88
CA VAL A 97 2.48 -3.64 -0.37
C VAL A 97 1.47 -3.56 -1.53
N LEU A 98 1.90 -3.19 -2.74
CA LEU A 98 1.05 -3.20 -3.94
C LEU A 98 0.90 -4.60 -4.55
N ARG A 99 1.75 -5.58 -4.21
CA ARG A 99 1.67 -6.95 -4.78
C ARG A 99 0.33 -7.64 -4.47
N PRO A 100 -0.20 -7.61 -3.23
CA PRO A 100 -1.54 -8.15 -2.93
C PRO A 100 -2.67 -7.46 -3.69
N LEU A 101 -2.53 -6.16 -4.00
CA LEU A 101 -3.53 -5.41 -4.78
C LEU A 101 -3.70 -6.00 -6.20
N ARG A 102 -2.66 -6.62 -6.75
CA ARG A 102 -2.72 -7.35 -8.02
C ARG A 102 -3.65 -8.57 -7.97
N ALA A 103 -3.72 -9.26 -6.83
CA ALA A 103 -4.61 -10.42 -6.66
C ALA A 103 -6.09 -10.00 -6.78
N ILE A 104 -6.42 -8.78 -6.33
CA ILE A 104 -7.77 -8.21 -6.46
C ILE A 104 -8.15 -8.02 -7.93
N ASN A 105 -7.23 -7.59 -8.80
CA ASN A 105 -7.48 -7.45 -10.24
C ASN A 105 -7.74 -8.79 -10.94
N ARG A 106 -7.25 -9.90 -10.38
CA ARG A 106 -7.39 -11.24 -10.95
C ARG A 106 -8.67 -11.95 -10.54
N ILE A 107 -9.25 -11.59 -9.39
CA ILE A 107 -10.53 -12.16 -8.93
C ILE A 107 -11.66 -11.22 -9.39
N PRO A 108 -12.43 -11.59 -10.43
CA PRO A 108 -13.48 -10.72 -10.97
C PRO A 108 -14.51 -10.34 -9.91
N SER A 109 -14.80 -11.22 -8.94
CA SER A 109 -15.71 -10.95 -7.82
C SER A 109 -15.22 -9.82 -6.90
N MET A 110 -13.91 -9.75 -6.62
CA MET A 110 -13.33 -8.69 -5.77
C MET A 110 -13.29 -7.36 -6.51
N ARG A 111 -12.99 -7.40 -7.81
CA ARG A 111 -13.03 -6.22 -8.68
C ARG A 111 -14.41 -5.57 -8.69
N ILE A 112 -15.48 -6.37 -8.80
CA ILE A 112 -16.86 -5.88 -8.79
C ILE A 112 -17.16 -5.18 -7.45
N LEU A 113 -16.77 -5.78 -6.32
CA LEU A 113 -16.97 -5.19 -5.01
C LEU A 113 -16.29 -3.81 -4.86
N VAL A 114 -15.03 -3.69 -5.31
CA VAL A 114 -14.29 -2.42 -5.25
C VAL A 114 -14.92 -1.38 -6.17
N MET A 115 -15.35 -1.77 -7.38
CA MET A 115 -16.04 -0.84 -8.29
C MET A 115 -17.34 -0.32 -7.68
N LEU A 116 -18.16 -1.19 -7.06
CA LEU A 116 -19.39 -0.78 -6.39
C LEU A 116 -19.11 0.17 -5.23
N LEU A 117 -18.06 -0.10 -4.44
CA LEU A 117 -17.64 0.79 -3.36
C LEU A 117 -17.26 2.17 -3.93
N LEU A 118 -16.40 2.22 -4.95
CA LEU A 118 -15.98 3.47 -5.58
C LEU A 118 -17.16 4.23 -6.21
N ASP A 119 -18.17 3.53 -6.74
CA ASP A 119 -19.37 4.13 -7.32
C ASP A 119 -20.28 4.79 -6.26
N THR A 120 -20.26 4.30 -5.02
CA THR A 120 -20.98 4.91 -3.89
C THR A 120 -20.26 6.10 -3.24
N LEU A 121 -18.93 6.20 -3.36
CA LEU A 121 -18.14 7.33 -2.84
C LEU A 121 -18.60 8.72 -3.31
N PRO A 122 -18.94 8.97 -4.59
CA PRO A 122 -19.37 10.30 -5.01
C PRO A 122 -20.65 10.78 -4.30
N MET A 123 -21.57 9.87 -3.96
CA MET A 123 -22.76 10.24 -3.17
C MET A 123 -22.40 10.64 -1.73
N LEU A 124 -21.38 10.02 -1.14
CA LEU A 124 -20.86 10.38 0.18
C LEU A 124 -20.06 11.69 0.17
N GLY A 125 -19.60 12.15 -1.00
CA GLY A 125 -18.77 13.35 -1.15
C GLY A 125 -19.42 14.61 -0.55
N ASN A 126 -20.73 14.77 -0.69
CA ASN A 126 -21.45 15.92 -0.13
C ASN A 126 -21.43 15.93 1.41
N VAL A 127 -21.59 14.75 2.03
CA VAL A 127 -21.55 14.61 3.49
C VAL A 127 -20.13 14.82 4.01
N LEU A 128 -19.13 14.30 3.28
CA LEU A 128 -17.72 14.47 3.62
C LEU A 128 -17.30 15.94 3.56
N LEU A 129 -17.79 16.70 2.59
CA LEU A 129 -17.55 18.14 2.48
C LEU A 129 -18.14 18.91 3.68
N LEU A 130 -19.38 18.60 4.09
CA LEU A 130 -19.97 19.18 5.29
C LEU A 130 -19.15 18.81 6.55
N CYS A 131 -18.76 17.55 6.68
CA CYS A 131 -17.93 17.05 7.76
C CYS A 131 -16.56 17.79 7.83
N PHE A 132 -15.96 18.04 6.67
CA PHE A 132 -14.71 18.80 6.56
C PHE A 132 -14.87 20.23 7.09
N PHE A 133 -15.94 20.94 6.75
CA PHE A 133 -16.20 22.28 7.29
C PHE A 133 -16.41 22.28 8.81
N VAL A 134 -17.15 21.29 9.32
CA VAL A 134 -17.36 21.13 10.76
C VAL A 134 -16.03 20.92 11.48
N PHE A 135 -15.21 19.97 11.02
CA PHE A 135 -13.88 19.73 11.59
C PHE A 135 -12.96 20.94 11.46
N PHE A 136 -13.06 21.72 10.39
CA PHE A 136 -12.26 22.93 10.23
C PHE A 136 -12.62 24.01 11.24
N ILE A 137 -13.92 24.32 11.42
CA ILE A 137 -14.39 25.33 12.37
C ILE A 137 -14.04 24.93 13.80
N PHE A 138 -14.43 23.72 14.22
CA PHE A 138 -14.14 23.23 15.57
C PHE A 138 -12.64 23.01 15.79
N GLY A 139 -11.88 22.67 14.75
CA GLY A 139 -10.42 22.56 14.81
C GLY A 139 -9.77 23.91 15.11
N ILE A 140 -10.16 24.98 14.42
CA ILE A 140 -9.64 26.33 14.70
C ILE A 140 -10.03 26.78 16.10
N VAL A 141 -11.29 26.63 16.48
CA VAL A 141 -11.77 26.97 17.83
C VAL A 141 -10.99 26.17 18.89
N GLY A 142 -10.78 24.89 18.65
CA GLY A 142 -10.07 24.00 19.56
C GLY A 142 -8.59 24.40 19.75
N VAL A 143 -7.91 24.77 18.67
CA VAL A 143 -6.54 25.27 18.73
C VAL A 143 -6.48 26.62 19.45
N GLN A 144 -7.41 27.54 19.18
CA GLN A 144 -7.43 28.85 19.83
C GLN A 144 -7.70 28.76 21.34
N LEU A 145 -8.58 27.84 21.77
CA LEU A 145 -8.95 27.70 23.19
C LEU A 145 -7.95 26.88 24.00
N TRP A 146 -7.42 25.79 23.43
CA TRP A 146 -6.66 24.79 24.20
C TRP A 146 -5.21 24.60 23.74
N ALA A 147 -4.67 25.50 22.90
CA ALA A 147 -3.25 25.46 22.57
C ALA A 147 -2.38 25.58 23.83
N GLY A 148 -1.60 24.52 24.11
CA GLY A 148 -0.60 24.51 25.18
C GLY A 148 -1.13 24.24 26.59
N ILE A 149 -2.43 24.38 26.85
CA ILE A 149 -3.03 24.15 28.18
C ILE A 149 -2.81 22.71 28.65
N LEU A 150 -2.99 21.72 27.76
CA LEU A 150 -2.84 20.29 28.11
C LEU A 150 -1.37 19.85 28.29
N ARG A 151 -0.39 20.73 28.04
CA ARG A 151 1.04 20.42 28.24
C ARG A 151 1.50 20.75 29.67
N GLN A 152 0.67 21.43 30.47
CA GLN A 152 1.00 21.73 31.86
C GLN A 152 1.17 20.43 32.66
N ARG A 153 2.36 20.25 33.20
CA ARG A 153 2.72 19.16 34.11
C ARG A 153 3.26 19.80 35.37
N CYS A 154 2.91 19.28 36.54
CA CYS A 154 3.59 19.67 37.76
C CYS A 154 5.04 19.21 37.67
N TYR A 155 5.97 20.14 37.74
CA TYR A 155 7.39 19.87 37.87
C TYR A 155 7.85 20.33 39.26
N LEU A 156 8.86 19.67 39.80
CA LEU A 156 9.52 20.12 41.02
C LEU A 156 10.49 21.24 40.63
N ASP A 157 10.41 22.39 41.30
CA ASP A 157 11.45 23.42 41.21
C ASP A 157 12.64 22.96 42.04
N LEU A 158 13.61 22.30 41.41
CA LEU A 158 14.85 21.91 42.07
C LEU A 158 15.80 23.12 42.18
N PRO A 159 16.47 23.33 43.33
CA PRO A 159 17.48 24.36 43.47
C PRO A 159 18.62 24.12 42.48
N LYS A 160 19.21 25.23 41.97
CA LYS A 160 20.28 25.21 40.96
C LYS A 160 21.43 24.29 41.42
N GLY A 161 21.59 23.14 40.75
CA GLY A 161 22.66 22.18 41.01
C GLY A 161 22.22 20.75 41.31
N ILE A 162 20.91 20.50 41.50
CA ILE A 162 20.39 19.13 41.69
C ILE A 162 19.75 18.65 40.40
N VAL A 163 20.32 17.61 39.80
CA VAL A 163 19.75 16.94 38.62
C VAL A 163 18.72 15.92 39.11
N PRO A 164 17.46 15.93 38.61
CA PRO A 164 16.51 14.89 38.98
C PRO A 164 17.02 13.52 38.53
N PRO A 165 16.73 12.43 39.26
CA PRO A 165 17.07 11.09 38.79
C PRO A 165 16.42 10.88 37.43
N ALA A 166 17.22 10.51 36.43
CA ALA A 166 16.72 10.17 35.10
C ALA A 166 15.67 9.07 35.26
N THR A 167 14.41 9.43 35.02
CA THR A 167 13.31 8.46 34.96
C THR A 167 13.62 7.51 33.80
N LEU A 168 13.81 6.24 34.16
CA LEU A 168 14.04 5.10 33.27
C LEU A 168 12.86 4.90 32.32
#